data_AF-A0A529ZU13-F1
#
_entry.id   AF-A0A529ZU13-F1
#
_cell.length_a   1.000
_cell.length_b   1.000
_cell.length_c   1.000
_cell.angle_alpha   90.00
_cell.angle_beta   90.00
_cell.angle_gamma   90.00
#
_symmetry.space_group_name_H-M   'P 1'
#
loop_
_entity.id
_entity.type
_entity.pdbx_description
1 polymer ?
#
loop_
_entity_poly.entity_id
_entity_poly.type
_entity_poly.pdbx_seq_one_letter_code
_entity_poly.pdbx_strand_id
1 'polypeptide(L)'
;MAALTDPDLLFAPEANSRALARALYAGVKDLPIVSPHGHTDPRWYALNEPFPDPAQLLIVPDHYILRMLLSQGLRLEELGVPTLDGAPGETDGRTIWRRFAEHYYLFRGTPSRLWLDHVFA
;
A
#
# COMPACT_ATOMS: atom_id res chain seq x y z
N MET A 1 -3.97 -15.78 7.29
CA MET A 1 -4.15 -15.68 5.82
C MET A 1 -2.76 -15.68 5.21
N ALA A 2 -2.50 -16.45 4.17
CA ALA A 2 -1.23 -16.36 3.45
C ALA A 2 -1.12 -14.98 2.78
N ALA A 3 0.07 -14.38 2.80
CA ALA A 3 0.35 -13.16 2.05
C ALA A 3 0.26 -13.45 0.54
N LEU A 4 -0.24 -12.50 -0.25
CA LEU A 4 -0.27 -12.60 -1.72
C LEU A 4 1.12 -12.30 -2.29
N THR A 5 2.06 -13.22 -2.11
CA THR A 5 3.48 -13.05 -2.44
C THR A 5 4.07 -14.25 -3.19
N ASP A 6 3.21 -15.09 -3.76
CA ASP A 6 3.63 -16.22 -4.56
C ASP A 6 4.50 -15.74 -5.75
N PRO A 7 5.63 -16.38 -6.07
CA PRO A 7 6.47 -15.99 -7.21
C PRO A 7 5.74 -16.00 -8.56
N ASP A 8 4.63 -16.75 -8.67
CA ASP A 8 3.77 -16.82 -9.85
C ASP A 8 2.47 -16.01 -9.71
N LEU A 9 2.39 -15.11 -8.73
CA LEU A 9 1.25 -14.22 -8.56
C LEU A 9 0.98 -13.46 -9.86
N LEU A 10 -0.31 -13.37 -10.25
CA LEU A 10 -0.82 -12.81 -11.50
C LEU A 10 -0.51 -13.62 -12.78
N PHE A 11 0.24 -14.72 -12.70
CA PHE A 11 0.39 -15.60 -13.86
C PHE A 11 -0.85 -16.48 -14.07
N ALA A 12 -1.10 -16.80 -15.33
CA ALA A 12 -2.20 -17.67 -15.71
C ALA A 12 -2.08 -19.05 -15.03
N PRO A 13 -3.21 -19.73 -14.72
CA PRO A 13 -3.17 -21.02 -14.05
C PRO A 13 -2.70 -22.17 -14.95
N GLU A 14 -2.81 -22.04 -16.27
CA GLU A 14 -2.44 -23.07 -17.24
C GLU A 14 -0.92 -23.26 -17.30
N ALA A 15 -0.45 -24.51 -17.21
CA ALA A 15 0.96 -24.84 -17.07
C ALA A 15 1.86 -24.24 -18.17
N ASN A 16 1.45 -24.34 -19.44
CA ASN A 16 2.22 -23.82 -20.57
C ASN A 16 2.29 -22.28 -20.55
N SER A 17 1.15 -21.62 -20.30
CA SER A 17 1.07 -20.16 -20.20
C SER A 17 1.90 -19.63 -19.03
N ARG A 18 1.82 -20.30 -17.87
CA ARG A 18 2.61 -19.97 -16.68
C ARG A 18 4.11 -20.13 -16.92
N ALA A 19 4.52 -21.22 -17.56
CA ALA A 19 5.92 -21.46 -17.88
C ALA A 19 6.49 -20.36 -18.80
N LEU A 20 5.73 -19.94 -19.81
CA LEU A 20 6.11 -18.83 -20.67
C LEU A 20 6.19 -17.50 -19.90
N ALA A 21 5.20 -17.21 -19.06
CA ALA A 21 5.19 -16.01 -18.23
C ALA A 21 6.41 -15.93 -17.28
N ARG A 22 6.76 -17.04 -16.62
CA ARG A 22 7.97 -17.15 -15.79
C ARG A 22 9.23 -16.85 -16.58
N ALA A 23 9.38 -17.43 -17.78
CA ALA A 23 10.57 -17.23 -18.62
C ALA A 23 10.72 -15.76 -19.04
N LEU A 24 9.63 -15.11 -19.44
CA LEU A 24 9.63 -13.69 -19.81
C LEU A 24 9.92 -12.80 -18.59
N TYR A 25 9.25 -13.03 -17.47
CA TYR A 25 9.42 -12.25 -16.25
C TYR A 25 10.84 -12.37 -15.68
N ALA A 26 11.43 -13.56 -15.71
CA ALA A 26 12.81 -13.78 -15.26
C ALA A 26 13.82 -12.92 -16.03
N GLY A 27 13.55 -12.59 -17.30
CA GLY A 27 14.40 -11.71 -18.10
C GLY A 27 14.27 -10.22 -17.80
N VAL A 28 13.24 -9.79 -17.05
CA VAL A 28 12.92 -8.36 -16.85
C VAL A 28 12.79 -7.92 -15.40
N LYS A 29 12.58 -8.85 -14.45
CA LYS A 29 12.27 -8.53 -13.04
C LYS A 29 13.34 -7.71 -12.31
N ASP A 30 14.60 -7.84 -12.73
CA ASP A 30 15.76 -7.18 -12.10
C ASP A 30 16.21 -5.93 -12.87
N LEU A 31 15.45 -5.51 -13.89
CA LEU A 31 15.75 -4.27 -14.61
C LEU A 31 15.45 -3.04 -13.73
N PRO A 32 16.18 -1.92 -13.93
CA PRO A 32 15.90 -0.69 -13.21
C PRO A 32 14.46 -0.20 -13.43
N ILE A 33 13.82 0.25 -12.35
CA ILE A 33 12.51 0.90 -12.43
C ILE A 33 12.69 2.28 -13.04
N VAL A 34 12.04 2.50 -14.18
CA VAL A 34 11.87 3.84 -14.77
C VAL A 34 10.48 4.34 -14.40
N SER A 35 10.41 5.32 -13.49
CA SER A 35 9.17 5.96 -13.05
C SER A 35 9.11 7.40 -13.60
N PRO A 36 8.67 7.60 -14.86
CA PRO A 36 8.76 8.91 -15.53
C PRO A 36 7.67 9.90 -15.07
N HIS A 37 6.72 9.44 -14.25
CA HIS A 37 5.65 10.27 -13.70
C HIS A 37 5.26 9.76 -12.31
N GLY A 38 5.19 10.65 -11.33
CA GLY A 38 4.87 10.32 -9.96
C GLY A 38 4.73 11.57 -9.09
N HIS A 39 4.35 11.35 -7.83
CA HIS A 39 4.03 12.41 -6.87
C HIS A 39 4.70 12.20 -5.51
N THR A 40 5.90 11.62 -5.48
CA THR A 40 6.68 11.55 -4.23
C THR A 40 7.21 12.92 -3.85
N ASP A 41 7.34 13.19 -2.54
CA ASP A 41 7.85 14.48 -2.08
C ASP A 41 9.37 14.55 -2.34
N PRO A 42 9.87 15.52 -3.14
CA PRO A 42 11.29 15.65 -3.42
C PRO A 42 12.14 15.88 -2.15
N ARG A 43 11.56 16.43 -1.07
CA ARG A 43 12.26 16.69 0.19
C ARG A 43 12.72 15.41 0.87
N TRP A 44 12.03 14.29 0.67
CA TRP A 44 12.44 12.99 1.23
C TRP A 44 13.85 12.62 0.79
N TYR A 45 14.18 12.86 -0.49
CA TYR A 45 15.49 12.56 -1.04
C TYR A 45 16.53 13.65 -0.71
N ALA A 46 16.10 14.91 -0.63
CA ALA A 46 17.00 16.04 -0.35
C ALA A 46 17.49 16.06 1.11
N LEU A 47 16.60 15.76 2.07
CA LEU A 47 16.89 15.82 3.50
C LEU A 47 17.27 14.45 4.08
N ASN A 48 16.82 13.36 3.45
CA ASN A 48 17.07 11.99 3.91
C ASN A 48 16.68 11.76 5.38
N GLU A 49 15.60 12.40 5.81
CA GLU A 49 15.03 12.21 7.13
C GLU A 49 14.24 10.90 7.18
N PRO A 50 14.27 10.17 8.30
CA PRO A 50 13.49 8.95 8.44
C PRO A 50 11.99 9.28 8.50
N PHE A 51 11.17 8.39 7.93
CA PHE A 51 9.73 8.43 8.17
C PHE A 51 9.42 8.14 9.64
N PRO A 52 8.46 8.85 10.25
CA PRO A 52 8.23 8.77 11.69
C PRO A 52 7.67 7.42 12.14
N ASP A 53 6.72 6.85 11.38
CA ASP A 53 6.08 5.57 11.69
C ASP A 53 5.36 4.99 10.43
N PRO A 54 4.98 3.70 10.42
CA PRO A 54 4.33 3.09 9.25
C PRO A 54 2.92 3.61 8.97
N ALA A 55 2.18 4.13 9.95
CA ALA A 55 0.87 4.71 9.68
C ALA A 55 1.01 6.01 8.87
N GLN A 56 1.95 6.87 9.25
CA GLN A 56 2.24 8.12 8.55
C GLN A 56 2.85 7.91 7.16
N LEU A 57 3.54 6.80 6.93
CA LEU A 57 4.09 6.46 5.61
C LEU A 57 3.08 5.76 4.70
N LEU A 58 2.37 4.75 5.21
CA LEU A 58 1.61 3.81 4.38
C LEU A 58 0.11 4.09 4.38
N ILE A 59 -0.45 4.65 5.46
CA ILE A 59 -1.91 4.72 5.65
C ILE A 59 -2.42 6.15 5.41
N VAL A 60 -1.92 7.11 6.19
CA VAL A 60 -2.38 8.50 6.17
C VAL A 60 -2.30 9.16 4.77
N PRO A 61 -1.22 8.97 3.97
CA PRO A 61 -1.12 9.63 2.67
C PRO A 61 -1.81 8.85 1.53
N ASP A 62 -2.20 7.59 1.73
CA ASP A 62 -2.71 6.74 0.65
C ASP A 62 -4.25 6.78 0.55
N HIS A 63 -4.72 7.56 -0.42
CA HIS A 63 -6.15 7.73 -0.68
C HIS A 63 -6.85 6.44 -1.15
N TYR A 64 -6.15 5.42 -1.67
CA TYR A 64 -6.78 4.12 -1.98
C TYR A 64 -7.19 3.40 -0.70
N ILE A 65 -6.32 3.41 0.32
CA ILE A 65 -6.60 2.84 1.64
C ILE A 65 -7.72 3.63 2.32
N LEU A 66 -7.58 4.95 2.38
CA LEU A 66 -8.55 5.83 3.01
C LEU A 66 -9.94 5.70 2.37
N ARG A 67 -10.02 5.62 1.04
CA ARG A 67 -11.31 5.49 0.33
C ARG A 67 -12.04 4.20 0.68
N MET A 68 -11.31 3.09 0.83
CA MET A 68 -11.91 1.82 1.25
C MET A 68 -12.46 1.92 2.68
N LEU A 69 -11.66 2.43 3.62
CA LEU A 69 -12.06 2.54 5.03
C LEU A 69 -13.22 3.53 5.22
N LEU A 70 -13.18 4.67 4.53
CA LEU A 70 -14.26 5.65 4.51
C LEU A 70 -15.56 5.04 3.98
N SER A 71 -15.49 4.19 2.95
CA SER A 71 -16.68 3.52 2.42
C SER A 71 -17.37 2.57 3.40
N GLN A 72 -16.66 2.16 4.46
CA GLN A 72 -17.18 1.29 5.52
C GLN A 72 -17.53 2.06 6.82
N GLY A 73 -17.50 3.39 6.78
CA GLY A 73 -17.96 4.24 7.88
C GLY A 73 -16.88 4.81 8.80
N LEU A 74 -15.59 4.57 8.53
CA LEU A 74 -14.51 5.26 9.25
C LEU A 74 -14.40 6.71 8.79
N ARG A 75 -14.11 7.63 9.71
CA ARG A 75 -13.88 9.03 9.35
C ARG A 75 -12.40 9.27 9.04
N LEU A 76 -12.09 10.24 8.18
CA LEU A 76 -10.71 10.49 7.74
C LEU A 76 -9.83 11.00 8.90
N GLU A 77 -10.41 11.82 9.78
CA GLU A 77 -9.77 12.31 11.00
C GLU A 77 -9.45 11.19 12.00
N GLU A 78 -10.17 10.06 11.96
CA GLU A 78 -9.83 8.86 12.77
C GLU A 78 -8.64 8.09 12.18
N LEU A 79 -8.24 8.41 10.96
CA LEU A 79 -7.13 7.80 10.24
C LEU A 79 -5.95 8.77 10.09
N GLY A 80 -5.93 9.87 10.86
CA GLY A 80 -4.83 10.83 10.89
C GLY A 80 -4.82 11.84 9.75
N VAL A 81 -5.88 11.91 8.93
CA VAL A 81 -6.00 12.93 7.88
C VAL A 81 -6.38 14.26 8.53
N PRO A 82 -5.63 15.36 8.29
CA PRO A 82 -5.96 16.67 8.83
C PRO A 82 -7.31 17.19 8.32
N THR A 83 -8.11 17.79 9.19
CA THR A 83 -9.35 18.48 8.80
C THR A 83 -9.04 19.92 8.33
N LEU A 84 -9.90 20.46 7.46
CA LEU A 84 -9.73 21.82 6.94
C LEU A 84 -9.99 22.92 7.99
N ASP A 85 -10.83 22.62 8.98
CA ASP A 85 -11.20 23.54 10.07
C ASP A 85 -10.25 23.47 11.27
N GLY A 86 -9.23 22.60 11.22
CA GLY A 86 -8.28 22.39 12.31
C GLY A 86 -8.87 21.66 13.52
N ALA A 87 -10.05 21.06 13.40
CA ALA A 87 -10.59 20.18 14.42
C ALA A 87 -9.59 19.04 14.76
N PRO A 88 -9.48 18.64 16.04
CA PRO A 88 -8.56 17.57 16.42
C PRO A 88 -8.89 16.25 15.72
N GLY A 89 -7.88 15.64 15.11
CA GLY A 89 -7.91 14.28 14.58
C GLY A 89 -7.07 13.32 15.42
N GLU A 90 -7.09 12.04 15.04
CA GLU A 90 -6.20 11.02 15.59
C GLU A 90 -4.75 11.35 15.22
N THR A 91 -3.85 11.27 16.19
CA THR A 91 -2.42 11.53 15.98
C THR A 91 -1.54 10.35 16.41
N ASP A 92 -2.10 9.39 17.16
CA ASP A 92 -1.36 8.18 17.53
C ASP A 92 -1.30 7.20 16.36
N GLY A 93 -0.11 7.08 15.76
CA GLY A 93 0.16 6.15 14.66
C GLY A 93 -0.18 4.69 15.01
N ARG A 94 -0.08 4.27 16.28
CA ARG A 94 -0.47 2.91 16.69
C ARG A 94 -1.98 2.72 16.63
N THR A 95 -2.77 3.71 17.02
CA THR A 95 -4.22 3.67 16.93
C THR A 95 -4.70 3.69 15.48
N ILE A 96 -4.08 4.51 14.62
CA ILE A 96 -4.35 4.52 13.17
C ILE A 96 -4.04 3.15 12.56
N TRP A 97 -2.86 2.60 12.86
CA TRP A 97 -2.45 1.28 12.38
C TRP A 97 -3.40 0.17 12.82
N ARG A 98 -3.82 0.18 14.09
CA ARG A 98 -4.79 -0.79 14.62
C ARG A 98 -6.12 -0.72 13.88
N ARG A 99 -6.66 0.48 13.65
CA ARG A 99 -7.90 0.67 12.86
C ARG A 99 -7.75 0.10 11.46
N PHE A 100 -6.64 0.40 10.77
CA PHE A 100 -6.34 -0.19 9.46
C PHE A 100 -6.27 -1.72 9.53
N ALA A 101 -5.53 -2.29 10.49
CA ALA A 101 -5.32 -3.72 10.62
C ALA A 101 -6.62 -4.50 10.90
N GLU A 102 -7.49 -3.96 11.76
CA GLU A 102 -8.83 -4.52 12.04
C GLU A 102 -9.70 -4.61 10.78
N HIS A 103 -9.46 -3.72 9.81
CA HIS A 103 -10.22 -3.60 8.57
C HIS A 103 -9.47 -4.15 7.34
N TYR A 104 -8.28 -4.74 7.51
CA TYR A 104 -7.43 -5.16 6.38
C TYR A 104 -8.09 -6.24 5.50
N TYR A 105 -9.10 -6.93 6.01
CA TYR A 105 -9.90 -7.90 5.25
C TYR A 105 -10.71 -7.27 4.10
N LEU A 106 -11.02 -5.98 4.17
CA LEU A 106 -11.78 -5.26 3.14
C LEU A 106 -11.04 -5.19 1.80
N PHE A 107 -9.70 -5.26 1.84
CA PHE A 107 -8.88 -5.18 0.64
C PHE A 107 -8.82 -6.50 -0.15
N ARG A 108 -9.47 -7.59 0.32
CA ARG A 108 -9.52 -8.86 -0.41
C ARG A 108 -10.07 -8.67 -1.83
N GLY A 109 -9.30 -9.13 -2.83
CA GLY A 109 -9.65 -8.98 -4.25
C GLY A 109 -9.34 -7.61 -4.85
N THR A 110 -8.74 -6.70 -4.08
CA THR A 110 -8.29 -5.38 -4.56
C THR A 110 -6.80 -5.39 -4.90
N PRO A 111 -6.33 -4.52 -5.82
CA PRO A 111 -4.90 -4.36 -6.08
C PRO A 111 -4.14 -3.86 -4.84
N SER A 112 -4.76 -3.07 -3.96
CA SER A 112 -4.13 -2.59 -2.73
C SER A 112 -3.71 -3.74 -1.80
N ARG A 113 -4.46 -4.85 -1.77
CA ARG A 113 -4.04 -6.05 -1.02
C ARG A 113 -2.75 -6.65 -1.58
N LEU A 114 -2.62 -6.70 -2.90
CA LEU A 114 -1.41 -7.20 -3.56
C LEU A 114 -0.22 -6.28 -3.28
N TRP A 115 -0.40 -4.96 -3.40
CA TRP A 115 0.69 -4.00 -3.13
C TRP A 115 1.15 -4.04 -1.67
N LEU A 116 0.21 -4.08 -0.71
CA LEU A 116 0.54 -4.11 0.71
C LEU A 116 1.16 -5.44 1.13
N ASP A 117 0.63 -6.58 0.68
CA ASP A 117 1.24 -7.89 0.97
C ASP A 117 2.66 -7.98 0.36
N HIS A 118 2.92 -7.38 -0.80
CA HIS A 118 4.27 -7.28 -1.36
C HIS A 118 5.21 -6.40 -0.52
N VAL A 119 4.73 -5.25 -0.02
CA VAL A 119 5.51 -4.34 0.84
C VAL A 119 5.82 -4.96 2.22
N PHE A 120 4.96 -5.83 2.74
CA PHE A 120 5.13 -6.46 4.05
C PHE A 120 6.01 -7.72 4.06
N ALA A 121 6.37 -8.25 2.89
CA ALA A 121 7.05 -9.54 2.74
C ALA A 121 8.57 -9.46 2.79
#